data_AF-A0A3A8J981-F1
#
_entry.id   AF-A0A3A8J981-F1
#
_cell.length_a   1.000
_cell.length_b   1.000
_cell.length_c   1.000
_cell.angle_alpha   90.00
_cell.angle_beta   90.00
_cell.angle_gamma   90.00
#
_symmetry.space_group_name_H-M   'P 1'
#
loop_
_entity.id
_entity.type
_entity.pdbx_description
1 polymer ?
#
loop_
_entity_poly.entity_id
_entity_poly.type
_entity_poly.pdbx_seq_one_letter_code
_entity_poly.pdbx_strand_id
1 'polypeptide(L)' 'GGGTEAKPVGLVFIAVQRRGGEAVVERHVFPGDRRQVRQAAAARALALLLERVGVES' A
#
# COMPACT_ATOMS: atom_id res chain seq x y z
N GLY A 1 10.26 3.79 -15.12
CA GLY A 1 10.22 5.13 -14.50
C GLY A 1 9.98 4.95 -13.01
N GLY A 2 10.79 5.62 -12.19
CA GLY A 2 11.01 5.36 -10.76
C GLY A 2 12.52 5.21 -10.58
N GLY A 3 13.14 6.02 -9.74
CA GLY A 3 14.60 6.15 -9.65
C GLY A 3 15.11 7.57 -9.41
N THR A 4 14.21 8.52 -9.15
CA THR A 4 14.60 9.83 -8.60
C THR A 4 14.42 9.81 -7.08
N GLU A 5 15.08 10.74 -6.38
CA GLU A 5 14.92 10.88 -4.92
C GLU A 5 13.44 11.12 -4.53
N ALA A 6 12.73 11.96 -5.30
CA ALA A 6 11.32 12.23 -5.09
C ALA A 6 10.38 11.05 -5.46
N LYS A 7 10.86 10.10 -6.29
CA LYS A 7 10.07 8.95 -6.75
C LYS A 7 10.98 7.73 -6.89
N PRO A 8 11.41 7.12 -5.77
CA PRO A 8 12.31 5.99 -5.81
C PRO A 8 11.64 4.79 -6.48
N VAL A 9 12.45 3.88 -7.01
CA VAL A 9 11.96 2.56 -7.44
C VAL A 9 11.32 1.88 -6.23
N GLY A 10 10.17 1.23 -6.44
CA GLY A 10 9.44 0.54 -5.37
C GLY A 10 8.51 1.44 -4.55
N LEU A 11 8.45 2.75 -4.83
CA LEU A 11 7.46 3.64 -4.20
C LEU A 11 6.03 3.23 -4.59
N VAL A 12 5.21 2.93 -3.58
CA VAL A 12 3.78 2.60 -3.72
C VAL A 12 2.99 3.34 -2.63
N PHE A 13 1.87 3.94 -3.02
CA PHE A 13 0.87 4.43 -2.08
C PHE A 13 -0.32 3.45 -2.06
N ILE A 14 -0.80 3.11 -0.88
CA ILE A 14 -1.92 2.20 -0.67
C ILE A 14 -2.98 2.96 0.14
N ALA A 15 -4.24 2.90 -0.29
CA ALA A 15 -5.34 3.53 0.43
C ALA A 15 -6.52 2.58 0.60
N VAL A 16 -7.14 2.61 1.78
CA VAL A 16 -8.40 1.89 2.08
C VAL A 16 -9.38 2.86 2.71
N GLN A 17 -10.61 2.87 2.18
CA GLN A 17 -11.69 3.72 2.65
C GLN A 17 -13.00 2.92 2.68
N ARG A 18 -13.68 2.95 3.84
CA ARG A 18 -15.08 2.50 3.93
C ARG A 18 -15.98 3.63 3.41
N ARG A 19 -17.08 3.27 2.74
CA ARG A 19 -18.05 4.26 2.24
C ARG A 19 -18.50 5.17 3.39
N GLY A 20 -18.34 6.48 3.21
CA GLY A 20 -18.71 7.49 4.22
C GLY A 20 -17.71 7.66 5.37
N GLY A 21 -16.61 6.89 5.41
CA GLY A 21 -15.55 7.02 6.41
C GLY A 21 -14.30 7.71 5.87
N GLU A 22 -13.36 8.00 6.76
CA GLU A 22 -12.05 8.54 6.40
C GLU A 22 -11.18 7.49 5.69
N ALA A 23 -10.43 7.94 4.69
CA ALA A 23 -9.43 7.12 4.03
C ALA A 23 -8.19 7.00 4.90
N VAL A 24 -7.65 5.79 5.04
CA VAL A 24 -6.28 5.59 5.52
C VAL A 24 -5.38 5.46 4.29
N VAL A 25 -4.26 6.18 4.30
CA VAL A 25 -3.28 6.20 3.22
C VAL A 25 -1.91 5.86 3.79
N GLU A 26 -1.23 4.91 3.17
CA GLU A 26 0.12 4.51 3.53
C GLU A 26 1.09 4.74 2.37
N ARG A 27 2.31 5.15 2.71
CA ARG A 27 3.42 5.30 1.77
C ARG A 27 4.47 4.24 2.04
N HIS A 28 4.77 3.43 1.04
CA HIS A 28 5.76 2.34 1.12
C HIS A 28 6.84 2.50 0.05
N VAL A 29 8.06 2.05 0.37
CA VAL A 29 9.13 1.84 -0.62
C VAL A 29 9.56 0.38 -0.50
N PHE A 30 9.07 -0.46 -1.41
CA PHE A 30 9.38 -1.89 -1.39
C PHE A 30 10.70 -2.18 -2.11
N PRO A 31 11.60 -2.99 -1.52
CA PRO A 31 12.81 -3.43 -2.20
C PRO A 31 12.51 -4.53 -3.23
N GLY A 32 13.44 -4.73 -4.15
CA GLY A 32 13.42 -5.86 -5.09
C GLY A 32 13.00 -5.51 -6.51
N ASP A 33 12.81 -6.55 -7.32
CA ASP A 33 12.40 -6.42 -8.71
C ASP A 33 10.91 -6.06 -8.86
N ARG A 34 10.45 -5.85 -10.10
CA ARG A 34 9.06 -5.48 -10.39
C ARG A 34 8.03 -6.50 -9.88
N ARG A 35 8.37 -7.78 -9.85
CA ARG A 35 7.48 -8.86 -9.39
C ARG A 35 7.39 -8.84 -7.87
N GLN A 36 8.53 -8.71 -7.20
CA GLN A 36 8.62 -8.63 -5.73
C GLN A 36 7.87 -7.40 -5.20
N VAL A 37 8.08 -6.23 -5.80
CA VAL A 37 7.36 -5.00 -5.43
C VAL A 37 5.84 -5.17 -5.57
N ARG A 38 5.36 -5.80 -6.65
CA ARG A 38 3.93 -6.05 -6.87
C ARG A 38 3.35 -7.01 -5.82
N GLN A 39 4.06 -8.09 -5.51
CA GLN A 39 3.62 -9.06 -4.50
C GLN A 39 3.55 -8.42 -3.11
N ALA A 40 4.58 -7.66 -2.72
CA ALA A 40 4.61 -6.97 -1.44
C ALA A 40 3.49 -5.91 -1.33
N ALA A 41 3.28 -5.12 -2.39
CA ALA A 41 2.20 -4.13 -2.43
C ALA A 41 0.82 -4.78 -2.32
N ALA A 42 0.57 -5.87 -3.05
CA ALA A 42 -0.71 -6.59 -2.98
C ALA A 42 -0.95 -7.19 -1.59
N ALA A 43 0.06 -7.83 -1.01
CA ALA A 43 -0.02 -8.38 0.34
C ALA A 43 -0.34 -7.29 1.39
N ARG A 44 0.34 -6.14 1.32
CA ARG A 44 0.06 -5.03 2.25
C ARG A 44 -1.32 -4.44 2.05
N ALA A 45 -1.78 -4.28 0.80
CA ALA A 45 -3.12 -3.76 0.52
C ALA A 45 -4.22 -4.66 1.08
N LEU A 46 -4.08 -5.99 0.95
CA LEU A 46 -5.01 -6.94 1.54
C LEU A 46 -4.97 -6.93 3.07
N ALA A 47 -3.78 -6.86 3.66
CA ALA A 47 -3.63 -6.74 5.12
C ALA A 47 -4.30 -5.46 5.65
N LEU A 48 -4.06 -4.31 5.01
CA LEU A 48 -4.70 -3.04 5.36
C LEU A 48 -6.23 -3.12 5.21
N LEU A 49 -6.73 -3.79 4.18
CA LEU A 49 -8.17 -4.00 4.03
C LEU A 49 -8.74 -4.83 5.19
N LEU A 50 -8.09 -5.94 5.54
CA LEU A 50 -8.51 -6.81 6.66
C LEU A 50 -8.46 -6.08 8.00
N GLU A 51 -7.43 -5.26 8.25
CA GLU A 51 -7.34 -4.39 9.42
C GLU A 51 -8.52 -3.39 9.47
N ARG A 52 -8.97 -2.86 8.33
CA ARG A 52 -10.05 -1.85 8.26
C ARG A 52 -11.46 -2.44 8.29
N VAL A 53 -11.62 -3.73 7.95
CA VAL A 53 -12.90 -4.45 8.06
C VAL A 53 -13.04 -5.28 9.34
N GLY A 54 -11.92 -5.69 9.97
CA GLY A 54 -11.91 -6.49 11.21
C GLY A 54 -12.04 -5.68 12.51
N VAL A 55 -11.99 -4.34 12.45
CA VAL A 55 -12.26 -3.47 13.59
C VAL A 55 -13.76 -3.14 13.62
N GLU A 56 -14.56 -4.14 13.95
CA GLU A 56 -15.90 -4.00 14.51
C GLU A 56 -15.91 -4.82 15.82
N SER A 57 -15.63 -4.15 16.94
CA SER A 57 -15.92 -4.60 18.31
C SER A 57 -16.40 -3.41 19.11
#